data_AF-A0A1F1SZ65-F1
#
_entry.id   AF-A0A1F1SZ65-F1
#
_cell.length_a   1.000
_cell.length_b   1.000
_cell.length_c   1.000
_cell.angle_alpha   90.00
_cell.angle_beta   90.00
_cell.angle_gamma   90.00
#
_symmetry.space_group_name_H-M   'P 1'
#
loop_
_entity.id
_entity.type
_entity.pdbx_description
1 polymer ?
#
loop_
_entity_poly.entity_id
_entity_poly.type
_entity_poly.pdbx_seq_one_letter_code
_entity_poly.pdbx_strand_id
1 'polypeptide(L)' 'MGGGAGRPVLAGDPAGTWRRILAEREGLYREVADLVLDTTGLTAAEAAWRIVGDAHRPRRSESHP' A
#
# COMPACT_ATOMS: atom_id res chain seq x y z
N MET A 1 -20.00 3.39 1.04
CA MET A 1 -18.74 3.53 0.28
C MET A 1 -18.81 4.83 -0.52
N GLY A 2 -17.98 5.83 -0.18
CA GLY A 2 -17.98 7.12 -0.87
C GLY A 2 -17.34 7.00 -2.24
N GLY A 3 -18.16 6.99 -3.30
CA GLY A 3 -17.76 6.80 -4.70
C GLY A 3 -16.98 7.97 -5.29
N GLY A 4 -15.83 8.34 -4.69
CA GLY A 4 -14.94 9.36 -5.25
C GLY A 4 -15.45 10.81 -5.16
N ALA A 5 -16.66 11.06 -4.63
CA ALA A 5 -17.28 12.39 -4.59
C ALA A 5 -16.43 13.49 -3.91
N GLY A 6 -15.50 13.13 -3.01
CA GLY A 6 -14.55 14.06 -2.39
C GLY A 6 -13.15 14.07 -2.99
N ARG A 7 -12.90 13.29 -4.05
CA ARG A 7 -11.59 13.11 -4.67
C ARG A 7 -11.73 13.39 -6.18
N PRO A 8 -11.54 14.65 -6.62
CA PRO A 8 -11.74 15.05 -8.01
C PRO A 8 -11.01 14.16 -9.02
N VAL A 9 -9.82 13.67 -8.66
CA VAL A 9 -9.03 12.73 -9.48
C VAL A 9 -9.73 11.40 -9.77
N LEU A 10 -10.71 11.00 -8.96
CA LEU A 10 -11.46 9.76 -9.12
C LEU A 10 -12.86 9.98 -9.72
N ALA A 11 -13.22 11.20 -10.11
CA ALA A 11 -14.53 11.47 -10.69
C ALA A 11 -14.71 10.75 -12.04
N GLY A 12 -15.94 10.29 -12.32
CA GLY A 12 -16.28 9.58 -13.57
C GLY A 12 -16.00 8.07 -13.49
N ASP A 13 -14.74 7.66 -13.61
CA ASP A 13 -14.32 6.24 -13.52
C ASP A 13 -13.32 6.02 -12.37
N PRO A 14 -13.81 5.89 -11.12
CA PRO A 14 -12.94 5.63 -9.98
C PRO A 14 -12.13 4.35 -10.14
N ALA A 15 -12.75 3.25 -10.57
CA ALA A 15 -12.12 1.92 -10.60
C ALA A 15 -11.04 1.83 -11.67
N GLY A 16 -11.30 2.32 -12.89
CA GLY A 16 -10.29 2.38 -13.94
C GLY A 16 -9.16 3.33 -13.60
N THR A 17 -9.47 4.49 -13.01
CA THR A 17 -8.44 5.44 -12.56
C THR A 17 -7.52 4.83 -11.51
N TRP A 18 -8.08 4.13 -10.52
CA TRP A 18 -7.30 3.42 -9.50
C TRP A 18 -6.38 2.35 -10.11
N ARG A 19 -6.91 1.51 -11.01
CA ARG A 19 -6.10 0.46 -11.68
C ARG A 19 -4.94 1.06 -12.46
N ARG A 20 -5.18 2.15 -13.19
CA ARG A 20 -4.14 2.85 -13.94
C ARG A 20 -3.05 3.42 -13.03
N ILE A 21 -3.45 4.16 -11.99
CA ILE A 21 -2.50 4.75 -11.01
C ILE A 21 -1.67 3.65 -10.34
N LEU A 22 -2.30 2.54 -9.94
CA LEU A 22 -1.59 1.42 -9.33
C LEU A 22 -0.56 0.83 -10.30
N ALA A 23 -0.96 0.53 -11.54
CA ALA A 23 -0.06 -0.05 -12.54
C ALA A 23 1.16 0.86 -12.83
N GLU A 24 0.96 2.18 -12.88
CA GLU A 24 2.04 3.15 -13.10
C GLU A 24 2.99 3.27 -11.89
N ARG A 25 2.49 3.06 -10.67
CA ARG A 25 3.23 3.38 -9.43
C ARG A 25 3.70 2.18 -8.62
N GLU A 26 3.16 0.98 -8.85
CA GLU A 26 3.46 -0.22 -8.08
C GLU A 26 4.96 -0.50 -8.03
N GLY A 27 5.66 -0.39 -9.17
CA GLY A 27 7.10 -0.57 -9.25
C GLY A 27 7.86 0.39 -8.34
N LEU A 28 7.52 1.69 -8.41
CA LEU A 28 8.14 2.73 -7.59
C LEU A 28 7.87 2.52 -6.09
N TYR A 29 6.66 2.10 -5.73
CA TYR A 29 6.33 1.79 -4.35
C TYR A 29 7.16 0.62 -3.82
N ARG A 30 7.36 -0.43 -4.62
CA ARG A 30 8.17 -1.60 -4.21
C ARG A 30 9.66 -1.30 -4.15
N GLU A 31 10.17 -0.48 -5.07
CA GLU A 31 11.58 -0.13 -5.14
C GLU A 31 12.08 0.53 -3.85
N VAL A 32 11.26 1.40 -3.25
CA VAL A 32 11.66 2.18 -2.07
C VAL A 32 11.12 1.64 -0.75
N ALA A 33 10.28 0.60 -0.79
CA ALA A 33 9.65 0.08 0.41
C ALA A 33 10.58 -0.88 1.15
N ASP A 34 10.91 -0.54 2.40
CA ASP A 34 11.51 -1.48 3.34
C ASP A 34 10.53 -2.60 3.75
N LEU A 35 9.23 -2.33 3.67
CA LEU A 35 8.15 -3.24 4.05
C LEU A 35 6.94 -3.08 3.11
N VAL A 36 6.38 -4.19 2.66
CA VAL A 36 5.11 -4.25 1.92
C VAL A 36 4.11 -5.11 2.69
N LEU A 37 2.93 -4.57 2.96
CA LEU A 37 1.87 -5.25 3.71
C LEU A 37 0.61 -5.39 2.86
N ASP A 38 0.07 -6.61 2.77
CA ASP A 38 -1.28 -6.83 2.26
C ASP A 38 -2.30 -6.51 3.35
N THR A 39 -3.14 -5.51 3.09
CA THR A 39 -4.20 -5.06 4.00
C THR A 39 -5.57 -5.63 3.65
N THR A 40 -5.67 -6.55 2.68
CA THR A 40 -6.93 -7.13 2.24
C THR A 40 -7.63 -7.83 3.40
N GLY A 41 -8.86 -7.42 3.69
CA GLY A 41 -9.65 -7.98 4.78
C GLY A 41 -9.28 -7.49 6.19
N LEU A 42 -8.26 -6.64 6.33
CA LEU A 42 -7.90 -6.04 7.61
C LEU A 42 -8.74 -4.79 7.90
N THR A 43 -9.08 -4.60 9.16
CA THR A 43 -9.46 -3.30 9.69
C THR A 43 -8.25 -2.37 9.75
N ALA A 44 -8.50 -1.06 9.83
CA ALA A 44 -7.44 -0.07 9.99
C ALA A 44 -6.59 -0.31 11.27
N ALA A 45 -7.23 -0.74 12.36
CA ALA A 45 -6.54 -1.05 13.61
C ALA A 45 -5.63 -2.27 13.47
N GLU A 46 -6.09 -3.35 12.84
CA GLU A 46 -5.28 -4.54 12.59
C GLU A 46 -4.08 -4.24 11.68
N ALA A 47 -4.30 -3.47 10.61
CA ALA A 47 -3.22 -3.04 9.73
C ALA A 47 -2.18 -2.20 10.49
N ALA A 48 -2.63 -1.25 11.33
CA ALA A 48 -1.73 -0.42 12.14
C ALA A 48 -0.88 -1.26 13.11
N TRP A 49 -1.49 -2.20 13.83
CA TRP A 49 -0.77 -3.09 14.72
C TRP A 49 0.25 -3.97 13.99
N ARG A 50 -0.09 -4.42 12.79
CA ARG A 50 0.81 -5.23 11.96
C ARG A 50 2.02 -4.44 11.47
N ILE A 51 1.81 -3.18 11.05
CA ILE A 51 2.90 -2.26 10.69
C ILE A 51 3.86 -2.08 11.87
N VAL A 52 3.35 -1.81 13.08
CA VAL A 52 4.19 -1.66 14.27
C VAL A 52 4.96 -2.94 14.58
N GLY A 53 4.30 -4.10 14.51
CA GLY A 53 4.93 -5.40 14.74
C GLY A 53 6.07 -5.70 13.77
N ASP A 54 5.88 -5.43 12.48
CA ASP A 54 6.88 -5.72 11.45
C ASP A 54 8.03 -4.69 11.42
N ALA A 55 7.75 -3.41 11.72
CA ALA A 55 8.77 -2.35 11.77
C ALA A 55 9.81 -2.56 12.89
N HIS A 56 9.45 -3.27 13.95
CA HIS A 56 10.37 -3.63 15.04
C HIS A 56 11.19 -4.89 14.78
N ARG A 57 10.92 -5.63 13.70
CA ARG A 57 11.73 -6.80 13.34
C ARG A 57 13.05 -6.29 12.74
N PRO A 58 14.23 -6.67 13.31
CA PRO A 58 15.51 -6.26 12.73
C PRO A 58 15.57 -6.73 11.27
N ARG A 59 15.93 -5.81 10.37
CA ARG A 59 16.20 -6.12 8.96
C ARG A 59 17.16 -7.29 8.94
N ARG A 60 16.70 -8.45 8.46
CA ARG A 60 17.58 -9.60 8.22
C ARG A 60 18.69 -9.05 7.32
N SER A 61 19.90 -8.96 7.87
CA SER A 61 21.06 -8.52 7.13
C SER A 61 21.14 -9.36 5.88
N GLU A 62 21.03 -8.71 4.72
CA GLU A 62 21.44 -9.31 3.46
C GLU A 62 22.89 -9.73 3.66
N SER A 63 23.09 -11.03 3.83
CA SER A 63 24.40 -11.64 3.76
C SER A 63 24.76 -11.62 2.29
N HIS A 64 25.37 -10.53 1.84
CA HIS A 64 26.00 -10.48 0.54
C HIS A 64 27.46 -10.98 0.72
N PRO A 65 27.89 -12.01 -0.02
CA PRO A 65 29.26 -12.51 0.02
C PRO A 65 30.28 -11.49 -0.50
#